data_AF-A0A6C0LE53-F1
#
_entry.id   AF-A0A6C0LE53-F1
#
_cell.length_a   1.000
_cell.length_b   1.000
_cell.length_c   1.000
_cell.angle_alpha   90.00
_cell.angle_beta   90.00
_cell.angle_gamma   90.00
#
_symmetry.space_group_name_H-M   'P 1'
#
loop_
_entity.id
_entity.type
_entity.pdbx_description
1 polymer ?
#
loop_
_entity_poly.entity_id
_entity_poly.type
_entity_poly.pdbx_seq_one_letter_code
_entity_poly.pdbx_strand_id
1 'polypeptide(L)'
;MDERVITVDRFLSIWIFIYTIIYMLGIAPYNPVILISIALTFFAISLFIIIPRLNERSLLTYYITINTLGKIIPLLFIINRKITTGDIGFTVSFILIYVAYMLIVKDDIVCVYTDYVEFIIDRDRAREGAIYHEINKLFTGVF
;
A
#
# COMPACT_ATOMS: atom_id res chain seq x y z
N MET A 1 -6.02 -24.94 0.98
CA MET A 1 -5.57 -24.52 -0.36
C MET A 1 -4.94 -23.17 -0.11
N ASP A 2 -3.64 -23.13 0.16
CA ASP A 2 -2.96 -21.89 0.56
C ASP A 2 -3.04 -20.92 -0.61
N GLU A 3 -3.85 -19.86 -0.46
CA GLU A 3 -3.95 -18.80 -1.44
C GLU A 3 -2.57 -18.13 -1.51
N ARG A 4 -1.84 -18.43 -2.59
CA ARG A 4 -0.55 -17.82 -2.91
C ARG A 4 -0.63 -16.32 -3.19
N VAL A 5 -1.81 -15.70 -3.01
CA VAL A 5 -2.07 -14.31 -3.39
C VAL A 5 -2.58 -13.56 -2.16
N ILE A 6 -1.88 -12.49 -1.80
CA ILE A 6 -2.34 -11.57 -0.75
C ILE A 6 -3.39 -10.66 -1.37
N THR A 7 -4.62 -10.71 -0.86
CA THR A 7 -5.73 -9.91 -1.39
C THR A 7 -5.51 -8.41 -1.16
N VAL A 8 -5.98 -7.59 -2.10
CA VAL A 8 -5.66 -6.15 -2.16
C VAL A 8 -6.16 -5.38 -0.94
N ASP A 9 -7.26 -5.83 -0.35
CA ASP A 9 -7.86 -5.27 0.87
C ASP A 9 -6.99 -5.45 2.12
N ARG A 10 -6.00 -6.36 2.12
CA ARG A 10 -5.09 -6.57 3.26
C ARG A 10 -4.03 -5.49 3.38
N PHE A 11 -3.93 -4.57 2.43
CA PHE A 11 -2.94 -3.50 2.45
C PHE A 11 -3.58 -2.17 2.89
N LEU A 12 -3.13 -1.62 4.03
CA LEU A 12 -3.54 -0.27 4.47
C LEU A 12 -3.31 0.80 3.39
N SER A 13 -2.26 0.65 2.58
CA SER A 13 -1.98 1.55 1.45
C SER A 13 -3.12 1.63 0.44
N ILE A 14 -3.87 0.55 0.24
CA ILE A 14 -5.00 0.50 -0.70
C ILE A 14 -6.19 1.23 -0.10
N TRP A 15 -6.46 1.03 1.19
CA TRP A 15 -7.50 1.75 1.90
C TRP A 15 -7.25 3.26 1.82
N ILE A 16 -6.01 3.69 2.06
CA ILE A 16 -5.60 5.09 1.96
C ILE A 16 -5.77 5.61 0.54
N PHE A 17 -5.38 4.81 -0.47
CA PHE A 17 -5.54 5.19 -1.88
C PHE A 17 -7.01 5.40 -2.24
N ILE A 18 -7.88 4.44 -1.95
CA ILE A 18 -9.33 4.53 -2.20
C ILE A 18 -9.92 5.75 -1.51
N TYR A 19 -9.61 5.94 -0.22
CA TYR A 19 -10.10 7.10 0.53
C TYR A 19 -9.60 8.41 -0.10
N THR A 20 -8.35 8.46 -0.57
CA THR A 20 -7.80 9.64 -1.24
C THR A 20 -8.52 9.95 -2.55
N ILE A 21 -8.88 8.94 -3.34
CA ILE A 21 -9.72 9.15 -4.53
C ILE A 21 -11.08 9.75 -4.13
N ILE A 22 -11.75 9.18 -3.12
CA ILE A 22 -13.05 9.66 -2.63
C ILE A 22 -12.95 11.12 -2.12
N TYR A 23 -11.84 11.47 -1.47
CA TYR A 23 -11.54 12.85 -1.03
C TYR A 23 -11.34 13.79 -2.23
N MET A 24 -10.58 13.38 -3.25
CA MET A 24 -10.38 14.18 -4.46
C MET A 24 -11.68 14.41 -5.24
N LEU A 25 -12.61 13.45 -5.19
CA LEU A 25 -13.97 13.60 -5.75
C LEU A 25 -14.88 14.52 -4.93
N GLY A 26 -14.42 15.02 -3.78
CA GLY A 26 -15.18 15.91 -2.91
C GLY A 26 -16.24 15.21 -2.04
N ILE A 27 -16.22 13.87 -2.01
CA ILE A 27 -17.19 13.07 -1.23
C ILE A 27 -16.72 12.93 0.21
N ALA A 28 -15.43 12.65 0.41
CA ALA A 28 -14.87 12.51 1.75
C ALA A 28 -14.45 13.86 2.33
N PRO A 29 -14.78 14.16 3.60
CA PRO A 29 -14.54 15.49 4.17
C PRO A 29 -13.14 15.68 4.77
N TYR A 30 -12.47 14.61 5.21
CA TYR A 30 -11.18 14.72 5.93
C TYR A 30 -9.98 14.59 5.01
N ASN A 31 -8.99 15.45 5.21
CA ASN A 31 -7.79 15.54 4.42
C ASN A 31 -6.86 14.32 4.67
N PRO A 32 -6.54 13.51 3.64
CA PRO A 32 -5.73 12.30 3.80
C PRO A 32 -4.22 12.52 3.82
N VAL A 33 -3.73 13.77 3.79
CA VAL A 33 -2.28 14.07 3.77
C VAL A 33 -1.51 13.32 4.86
N ILE A 34 -2.04 13.22 6.09
CA ILE A 34 -1.37 12.50 7.19
C ILE A 34 -1.32 11.00 6.89
N LEU A 35 -2.43 10.40 6.43
CA LEU A 35 -2.48 8.99 6.05
C LEU A 35 -1.47 8.67 4.93
N ILE A 36 -1.41 9.50 3.90
CA ILE A 36 -0.45 9.32 2.80
C ILE A 36 0.98 9.46 3.29
N SER A 37 1.25 10.42 4.19
CA SER A 37 2.57 10.62 4.80
C SER A 37 3.03 9.38 5.57
N ILE A 38 2.15 8.78 6.39
CA ILE A 38 2.43 7.52 7.09
C ILE A 38 2.74 6.41 6.07
N ALA A 39 1.95 6.29 5.01
CA ALA A 39 2.15 5.27 3.99
C ALA A 39 3.48 5.47 3.21
N LEU A 40 3.92 6.72 3.02
CA LEU A 40 5.23 7.05 2.44
C LEU A 40 6.38 6.70 3.38
N THR A 41 6.22 6.89 4.69
CA THR A 41 7.22 6.45 5.67
C THR A 41 7.41 4.93 5.60
N PHE A 42 6.33 4.15 5.55
CA PHE A 42 6.44 2.69 5.35
C PHE A 42 7.12 2.34 4.02
N PHE A 43 6.76 3.02 2.94
CA PHE A 43 7.40 2.83 1.64
C PHE A 43 8.92 3.06 1.71
N ALA A 44 9.37 4.14 2.35
CA ALA A 44 10.78 4.46 2.53
C ALA A 44 11.52 3.40 3.36
N ILE A 45 10.90 2.92 4.46
CA ILE A 45 11.44 1.84 5.29
C ILE A 45 11.57 0.54 4.47
N SER A 46 10.55 0.18 3.70
CA SER A 46 10.60 -1.00 2.84
C SER A 46 11.71 -0.90 1.80
N LEU A 47 11.92 0.26 1.17
CA LEU A 47 13.03 0.46 0.24
C LEU A 47 14.39 0.23 0.89
N PHE A 48 14.57 0.69 2.14
CA PHE A 48 15.80 0.47 2.90
C PHE A 48 16.08 -1.04 3.14
N ILE A 49 15.04 -1.87 3.22
CA ILE A 49 15.17 -3.33 3.35
C ILE A 49 15.41 -4.01 2.00
N ILE A 50 14.70 -3.56 0.96
CA ILE A 50 14.71 -4.17 -0.38
C ILE A 50 16.03 -3.91 -1.11
N ILE A 51 16.49 -2.65 -1.16
CA ILE A 51 17.67 -2.22 -1.93
C ILE A 51 18.94 -3.04 -1.63
N PRO A 52 19.32 -3.31 -0.36
CA PRO A 52 20.53 -4.09 -0.08
C PRO A 52 20.39 -5.59 -0.39
N ARG A 53 19.17 -6.08 -0.68
CA ARG A 53 18.87 -7.50 -0.91
C ARG A 53 18.43 -7.78 -2.35
N LEU A 54 18.62 -6.81 -3.25
CA LEU A 54 18.20 -6.93 -4.65
C LEU A 54 18.87 -8.12 -5.33
N ASN A 55 18.09 -8.77 -6.20
CA ASN A 55 18.54 -9.80 -7.10
C ASN A 55 17.91 -9.58 -8.49
N GLU A 56 18.29 -10.41 -9.47
CA GLU A 56 17.82 -10.31 -10.86
C GLU A 56 16.31 -10.50 -11.04
N ARG A 57 15.63 -11.11 -10.06
CA ARG A 57 14.19 -11.39 -10.06
C ARG A 57 13.37 -10.36 -9.28
N SER A 58 14.01 -9.28 -8.82
CA SER A 58 13.34 -8.27 -8.02
C SER A 58 12.34 -7.44 -8.83
N LEU A 59 11.18 -7.18 -8.22
CA LEU A 59 10.12 -6.33 -8.75
C LEU A 59 10.25 -4.88 -8.26
N LEU A 60 11.46 -4.41 -7.95
CA LEU A 60 11.72 -3.07 -7.42
C LEU A 60 11.10 -1.96 -8.29
N THR A 61 11.27 -2.03 -9.61
CA THR A 61 10.72 -1.02 -10.54
C THR A 61 9.20 -0.98 -10.50
N TYR A 62 8.55 -2.15 -10.43
CA TYR A 62 7.11 -2.26 -10.24
C TYR A 62 6.70 -1.62 -8.91
N TYR A 63 7.40 -1.96 -7.82
CA TYR A 63 7.13 -1.43 -6.49
C TYR A 63 7.26 0.09 -6.41
N ILE A 64 8.32 0.67 -7.00
CA ILE A 64 8.50 2.14 -7.07
C ILE A 64 7.38 2.78 -7.89
N THR A 65 7.04 2.20 -9.04
CA THR A 65 6.00 2.72 -9.95
C THR A 65 4.65 2.80 -9.24
N ILE A 66 4.17 1.69 -8.66
CA ILE A 66 2.86 1.67 -8.00
C ILE A 66 2.81 2.61 -6.78
N ASN A 67 3.90 2.74 -6.01
CA ASN A 67 3.94 3.63 -4.86
C ASN A 67 3.98 5.10 -5.28
N THR A 68 4.65 5.41 -6.38
CA THR A 68 4.66 6.75 -6.96
C THR A 68 3.27 7.14 -7.43
N LEU A 69 2.60 6.28 -8.19
CA LEU A 69 1.24 6.51 -8.69
C LEU A 69 0.22 6.58 -7.56
N GLY A 70 0.29 5.68 -6.59
CA GLY A 70 -0.71 5.56 -5.52
C GLY A 70 -0.52 6.53 -4.35
N LYS A 71 0.67 7.09 -4.14
CA LYS A 71 0.97 7.92 -2.96
C LYS A 71 1.56 9.27 -3.32
N ILE A 72 2.65 9.30 -4.09
CA ILE A 72 3.37 10.54 -4.38
C ILE A 72 2.52 11.48 -5.24
N ILE A 73 1.95 10.99 -6.35
CA ILE A 73 1.13 11.81 -7.23
C ILE A 73 -0.09 12.38 -6.49
N PRO A 74 -0.93 11.58 -5.79
CA PRO A 74 -2.05 12.12 -5.03
C PRO A 74 -1.63 13.14 -3.98
N LEU A 75 -0.51 12.92 -3.28
CA LEU A 75 0.00 13.86 -2.29
C LEU A 75 0.28 15.23 -2.91
N LEU A 76 0.93 15.28 -4.08
CA LEU A 76 1.24 16.55 -4.75
C LEU A 76 -0.01 17.40 -5.02
N PHE A 77 -1.16 16.77 -5.29
CA PHE A 77 -2.43 17.48 -5.51
C PHE A 77 -3.05 18.06 -4.24
N ILE A 78 -2.75 17.51 -3.06
CA ILE A 78 -3.44 17.86 -1.81
C ILE A 78 -2.54 18.40 -0.70
N ILE A 79 -1.22 18.37 -0.87
CA ILE A 79 -0.24 18.75 0.17
C ILE A 79 -0.39 20.20 0.65
N ASN A 80 -0.86 21.09 -0.22
CA ASN A 80 -1.06 22.50 0.11
C ASN A 80 -2.38 22.77 0.86
N ARG A 81 -3.21 21.75 1.09
CA ARG A 81 -4.47 21.90 1.83
C ARG A 81 -4.20 21.91 3.33
N LYS A 82 -4.85 22.83 4.04
CA LYS A 82 -4.71 22.95 5.49
C LYS A 82 -5.14 21.65 6.18
N ILE A 83 -4.34 21.22 7.15
CA ILE A 83 -4.65 20.10 8.04
C ILE A 83 -5.31 20.66 9.30
N THR A 84 -6.39 20.02 9.73
CA THR A 84 -7.18 20.36 10.91
C THR A 84 -7.10 19.26 11.96
N THR A 85 -7.51 19.56 13.20
CA THR A 85 -7.58 18.55 14.26
C THR A 85 -8.55 17.41 13.92
N GLY A 86 -9.60 17.70 13.14
CA GLY A 86 -10.52 16.67 12.65
C GLY A 86 -9.83 15.64 11.76
N ASP A 87 -8.87 16.07 10.93
CA ASP A 87 -8.10 15.18 10.06
C ASP A 87 -7.19 14.24 10.87
N ILE A 88 -6.65 14.73 11.98
CA ILE A 88 -5.87 13.91 12.92
C ILE A 88 -6.76 12.85 13.57
N GLY A 89 -7.92 13.26 14.11
CA GLY A 89 -8.88 12.34 14.73
C GLY A 89 -9.39 11.29 13.75
N PHE A 90 -9.67 11.69 12.51
CA PHE A 90 -10.03 10.78 11.44
C PHE A 90 -8.89 9.80 11.11
N THR A 91 -7.65 10.28 10.98
CA THR A 91 -6.48 9.43 10.71
C THR A 91 -6.33 8.32 11.75
N VAL A 92 -6.43 8.67 13.04
CA VAL A 92 -6.37 7.69 14.14
C VAL A 92 -7.52 6.67 14.02
N SER A 93 -8.74 7.16 13.82
CA SER A 93 -9.92 6.30 13.69
C SER A 93 -9.83 5.36 12.50
N PHE A 94 -9.32 5.85 11.37
CA PHE A 94 -9.11 5.09 10.14
C PHE A 94 -8.13 3.93 10.35
N ILE A 95 -7.00 4.19 11.02
CA ILE A 95 -6.02 3.16 11.34
C ILE A 95 -6.61 2.14 12.32
N LEU A 96 -7.37 2.56 13.34
CA LEU A 96 -8.02 1.65 14.27
C LEU A 96 -9.05 0.76 13.58
N ILE A 97 -9.84 1.30 12.64
CA ILE A 97 -10.79 0.52 11.84
C ILE A 97 -10.04 -0.51 10.99
N TYR A 98 -8.94 -0.13 10.36
CA TYR A 98 -8.11 -1.07 9.60
C TYR A 98 -7.53 -2.18 10.49
N VAL A 99 -7.02 -1.85 11.68
CA VAL A 99 -6.52 -2.86 12.63
C VAL A 99 -7.65 -3.80 13.06
N ALA A 100 -8.84 -3.27 13.38
CA ALA A 100 -10.00 -4.08 13.71
C ALA A 100 -10.40 -5.00 12.55
N TYR A 101 -10.35 -4.51 11.31
CA TYR A 101 -10.57 -5.32 10.11
C TYR A 101 -9.59 -6.50 10.03
N MET A 102 -8.29 -6.24 10.20
CA MET A 102 -7.25 -7.27 10.17
C MET A 102 -7.44 -8.33 11.26
N LEU A 103 -7.92 -7.94 12.45
CA LEU A 103 -8.29 -8.86 13.52
C LEU A 103 -9.49 -9.75 13.14
N ILE A 104 -10.53 -9.17 12.51
CA ILE A 104 -11.74 -9.91 12.09
C ILE A 104 -11.39 -10.97 11.06
N VAL A 105 -10.53 -10.62 10.09
CA VAL A 105 -10.11 -11.51 9.03
C VAL A 105 -8.99 -12.47 9.44
N LYS A 106 -8.53 -12.35 10.70
CA LYS A 106 -7.53 -13.21 11.36
C LYS A 106 -6.21 -13.30 10.59
N ASP A 107 -5.76 -12.17 10.06
CA ASP A 107 -4.52 -12.07 9.29
C ASP A 107 -3.54 -11.13 10.01
N ASP A 108 -2.25 -11.48 10.00
CA ASP A 108 -1.23 -10.70 10.69
C ASP A 108 -0.67 -9.63 9.74
N ILE A 109 -0.84 -8.36 10.13
CA ILE A 109 -0.35 -7.21 9.36
C ILE A 109 1.15 -7.34 9.09
N VAL A 110 1.95 -7.72 10.08
CA VAL A 110 3.40 -7.86 9.93
C VAL A 110 3.73 -8.96 8.94
N CYS A 111 3.06 -10.11 9.00
CA CYS A 111 3.26 -11.18 8.02
C CYS A 111 2.89 -10.74 6.60
N VAL A 112 1.75 -10.07 6.42
CA VAL A 112 1.32 -9.53 5.12
C VAL A 112 2.39 -8.60 4.51
N TYR A 113 2.93 -7.68 5.31
CA TYR A 113 3.93 -6.73 4.82
C TYR A 113 5.30 -7.38 4.61
N THR A 114 5.73 -8.30 5.47
CA THR A 114 6.99 -9.03 5.29
C THR A 114 6.95 -9.90 4.04
N ASP A 115 5.88 -10.68 3.84
CA ASP A 115 5.70 -11.53 2.66
C ASP A 115 5.70 -10.70 1.38
N TYR A 116 5.02 -9.55 1.40
CA TYR A 116 4.99 -8.65 0.26
C TYR A 116 6.37 -8.07 -0.04
N VAL A 117 7.14 -7.66 0.98
CA VAL A 117 8.53 -7.20 0.80
C VAL A 117 9.41 -8.31 0.23
N GLU A 118 9.29 -9.54 0.72
CA GLU A 118 10.02 -10.69 0.19
C GLU A 118 9.65 -10.98 -1.27
N PHE A 119 8.37 -10.88 -1.62
CA PHE A 119 7.88 -10.99 -3.00
C PHE A 119 8.49 -9.92 -3.92
N ILE A 120 8.64 -8.69 -3.43
CA ILE A 120 9.31 -7.63 -4.20
C ILE A 120 10.82 -7.90 -4.36
N ILE A 121 11.46 -8.52 -3.37
CA ILE A 121 12.88 -8.90 -3.45
C ILE A 121 13.08 -10.05 -4.43
N ASP A 122 12.27 -11.11 -4.35
CA ASP A 122 12.35 -12.29 -5.21
C ASP A 122 10.93 -12.78 -5.49
N ARG A 123 10.48 -12.58 -6.74
CA ARG A 123 9.10 -12.91 -7.15
C ARG A 123 8.71 -14.39 -6.98
N ASP A 124 9.69 -15.28 -6.85
CA ASP A 124 9.47 -16.72 -6.74
C ASP A 124 9.48 -17.25 -5.29
N ARG A 125 9.78 -16.41 -4.29
CA ARG A 125 9.97 -16.86 -2.88
C ARG A 125 8.76 -16.70 -1.98
N ALA A 126 7.86 -15.77 -2.28
CA ALA A 126 6.77 -15.39 -1.39
C ALA A 126 5.43 -15.30 -2.10
N ARG A 127 4.36 -15.04 -1.33
CA ARG A 127 3.01 -14.87 -1.86
C ARG A 127 2.95 -13.66 -2.78
N GLU A 128 2.34 -13.83 -3.96
CA GLU A 128 2.17 -12.76 -4.94
C GLU A 128 1.24 -11.67 -4.38
N GLY A 129 1.58 -10.41 -4.63
CA GLY A 129 0.62 -9.32 -4.42
C GLY A 129 -0.50 -9.39 -5.46
N ALA A 130 -1.76 -9.29 -5.04
CA ALA A 130 -2.92 -9.40 -5.95
C ALA A 130 -2.88 -8.46 -7.16
N ILE A 131 -2.34 -7.24 -7.02
CA ILE A 131 -2.22 -6.31 -8.15
C ILE A 131 -1.24 -6.86 -9.22
N TYR A 132 -0.13 -7.46 -8.79
CA TYR A 132 0.81 -8.08 -9.74
C TYR A 132 0.19 -9.30 -10.40
N HIS A 133 -0.51 -10.13 -9.63
CA HIS A 133 -1.19 -11.32 -10.14
C HIS A 133 -2.17 -10.97 -11.27
N GLU A 134 -3.03 -9.97 -11.05
CA GLU A 134 -4.01 -9.54 -12.05
C GLU A 134 -3.35 -8.89 -13.28
N ILE A 135 -2.28 -8.09 -13.10
CA ILE A 135 -1.54 -7.51 -14.23
C ILE A 135 -0.87 -8.59 -15.06
N ASN A 136 -0.21 -9.57 -14.43
CA ASN A 136 0.48 -10.65 -15.14
C ASN A 136 -0.51 -11.55 -15.90
N LYS A 137 -1.71 -11.76 -15.34
CA LYS A 137 -2.79 -12.50 -15.99
C LYS A 137 -3.36 -11.76 -17.21
N LEU A 138 -3.49 -10.44 -17.13
CA LEU A 138 -3.99 -9.60 -18.23
C LEU A 138 -2.93 -9.34 -19.31
N PHE A 139 -1.67 -9.27 -18.93
CA PHE A 139 -0.54 -8.99 -19.79
C PHE A 139 0.54 -10.05 -19.61
N THR A 140 0.27 -11.25 -20.11
CA THR A 140 1.19 -12.40 -20.01
C THR A 140 2.61 -12.01 -20.46
N GLY A 141 3.55 -12.02 -19.51
CA GLY A 141 4.99 -11.86 -19.78
C GLY A 141 5.54 -10.42 -19.77
N VAL A 142 4.83 -9.44 -19.18
CA VAL A 142 5.35 -8.06 -19.08
C VAL A 142 6.41 -7.88 -17.97
N PHE A 143 6.53 -8.84 -17.05
CA PHE A 143 7.50 -8.81 -15.94
C PHE A 143 8.22 -10.14 -15.79
#